data_AF-A0A7T1MDS4-F1
#
_entry.id   AF-A0A7T1MDS4-F1
#
_cell.length_a   1.000
_cell.length_b   1.000
_cell.length_c   1.000
_cell.angle_alpha   90.00
_cell.angle_beta   90.00
_cell.angle_gamma   90.00
#
_symmetry.space_group_name_H-M   'P 1'
#
loop_
_entity.id
_entity.type
_entity.pdbx_description
1 polymer ?
#
loop_
_entity_poly.entity_id
_entity_poly.type
_entity_poly.pdbx_seq_one_letter_code
_entity_poly.pdbx_strand_id
1 'polypeptide(L)'
;MTAISPALLSDVTAVLRQAGRSDLVDRLVASATAAPLTSKQAATMLGVSSANTVKNWLEGGWFPGAYQTAGGHWRFPLEDVEAVRSRLEDLRDRNSRSDLTPVDCGDASADLPLS
;
A
#
# COMPACT_ATOMS: atom_id res chain seq x y z
N MET A 1 -5.14 14.93 8.22
CA MET A 1 -5.72 14.00 9.21
C MET A 1 -4.76 13.91 10.37
N THR A 2 -5.31 14.06 11.56
CA THR A 2 -4.59 14.13 12.83
C THR A 2 -3.87 12.80 13.04
N ALA A 3 -2.56 12.84 13.33
CA ALA A 3 -1.91 11.72 13.98
C ALA A 3 -2.81 11.23 15.12
N ILE A 4 -2.95 9.91 15.29
CA ILE A 4 -3.75 9.34 16.38
C ILE A 4 -3.36 10.08 17.66
N SER A 5 -4.34 10.71 18.31
CA SER A 5 -4.04 11.50 19.49
C SER A 5 -3.40 10.58 20.54
N PRO A 6 -2.44 11.06 21.33
CA PRO A 6 -1.77 10.21 22.31
C PRO A 6 -2.75 9.59 23.31
N ALA A 7 -3.85 10.29 23.62
CA ALA A 7 -4.95 9.77 24.41
C ALA A 7 -5.67 8.60 23.72
N LEU A 8 -6.05 8.75 22.46
CA LEU A 8 -6.71 7.67 21.71
C LEU A 8 -5.79 6.46 21.53
N LEU A 9 -4.50 6.67 21.28
CA LEU A 9 -3.51 5.59 21.22
C LEU A 9 -3.43 4.84 22.56
N SER A 10 -3.38 5.57 23.68
CA SER A 10 -3.39 4.98 25.01
C SER A 10 -4.64 4.12 25.23
N ASP A 11 -5.83 4.66 24.96
CA ASP A 11 -7.10 3.97 25.16
C ASP A 11 -7.20 2.69 24.32
N VAL A 12 -6.86 2.77 23.03
CA VAL A 12 -6.88 1.61 22.12
C VAL A 12 -5.87 0.55 22.57
N THR A 13 -4.66 0.95 22.97
CA THR A 13 -3.67 -0.03 23.45
C THR A 13 -4.11 -0.70 24.75
N ALA A 14 -4.81 0.01 25.65
CA ALA A 14 -5.35 -0.56 26.88
C ALA A 14 -6.42 -1.63 26.59
N VAL A 15 -7.34 -1.33 25.67
CA VAL A 15 -8.38 -2.28 25.24
C VAL A 15 -7.77 -3.52 24.60
N LEU A 16 -6.78 -3.36 23.71
CA LEU A 16 -6.11 -4.49 23.06
C LEU A 16 -5.35 -5.38 24.05
N ARG A 17 -4.68 -4.81 25.06
CA ARG A 17 -4.05 -5.58 26.13
C ARG A 17 -5.07 -6.36 26.95
N GLN A 18 -6.21 -5.74 27.29
CA GLN A 18 -7.28 -6.41 28.02
C GLN A 18 -7.88 -7.60 27.23
N ALA A 19 -7.92 -7.47 25.90
CA ALA A 19 -8.34 -8.54 25.00
C ALA A 19 -7.25 -9.61 24.74
N GLY A 20 -6.05 -9.49 25.35
CA GLY A 20 -4.93 -10.41 25.15
C GLY A 20 -4.23 -10.30 23.79
N ARG A 21 -4.48 -9.22 23.03
CA ARG A 21 -3.91 -8.97 21.69
C ARG A 21 -2.63 -8.15 21.76
N SER A 22 -1.66 -8.62 22.53
CA SER A 22 -0.36 -7.94 22.70
C SER A 22 0.38 -7.75 21.37
N ASP A 23 0.21 -8.70 20.44
CA ASP A 23 0.73 -8.62 19.07
C ASP A 23 0.20 -7.40 18.31
N LEU A 24 -1.08 -7.07 18.48
CA LEU A 24 -1.69 -5.90 17.83
C LEU A 24 -1.25 -4.59 18.49
N VAL A 25 -0.98 -4.60 19.80
CA VAL A 25 -0.44 -3.44 20.52
C VAL A 25 0.94 -3.09 19.96
N ASP A 26 1.82 -4.08 19.83
CA ASP A 26 3.18 -3.87 19.33
C ASP A 26 3.16 -3.31 17.91
N ARG A 27 2.31 -3.88 17.04
CA ARG A 27 2.12 -3.39 15.66
C ARG A 27 1.57 -1.95 15.62
N LEU A 28 0.58 -1.64 16.46
CA LEU A 28 -0.02 -0.31 16.50
C LEU A 28 0.99 0.75 16.99
N VAL A 29 1.74 0.44 18.05
CA VAL A 29 2.77 1.35 18.59
C VAL A 29 3.89 1.54 17.57
N ALA A 30 4.34 0.47 16.91
CA ALA A 30 5.34 0.56 15.84
C ALA A 30 4.87 1.45 14.69
N SER A 31 3.63 1.28 14.21
CA SER A 31 3.04 2.11 13.16
C SER A 31 2.94 3.59 13.59
N ALA A 32 2.42 3.85 14.80
CA ALA A 32 2.23 5.22 15.29
C ALA A 32 3.53 5.99 15.53
N THR A 33 4.64 5.29 15.81
CA THR A 33 5.95 5.91 16.07
C THR A 33 6.86 5.94 14.85
N ALA A 34 6.51 5.25 13.76
CA ALA A 34 7.29 5.23 12.54
C ALA A 34 7.37 6.61 11.88
N ALA A 35 8.59 7.04 11.55
CA ALA A 35 8.79 8.29 10.83
C ALA A 35 8.27 8.16 9.38
N PRO A 36 7.42 9.09 8.91
CA PRO A 36 6.88 9.01 7.57
C PRO A 36 7.95 9.37 6.53
N LEU A 37 7.93 8.64 5.43
CA LEU A 37 8.91 8.70 4.35
C LEU A 37 8.58 9.84 3.38
N THR A 38 9.63 10.39 2.76
CA THR A 38 9.50 11.26 1.58
C THR A 38 9.25 10.43 0.32
N SER A 39 8.75 11.05 -0.77
CA SER A 39 8.60 10.37 -2.06
C SER A 39 9.89 9.69 -2.55
N LYS A 40 11.06 10.28 -2.27
CA LYS A 40 12.37 9.71 -2.64
C LYS A 40 12.71 8.48 -1.82
N GLN A 41 12.50 8.52 -0.51
CA GLN A 41 12.74 7.36 0.36
C GLN A 41 11.79 6.21 0.04
N ALA A 42 10.51 6.50 -0.20
CA ALA A 42 9.54 5.51 -0.66
C ALA A 42 9.98 4.88 -1.99
N ALA A 43 10.47 5.68 -2.95
CA ALA A 43 10.97 5.16 -4.23
C ALA A 43 12.14 4.20 -4.04
N THR A 44 13.12 4.56 -3.20
CA THR A 44 14.24 3.68 -2.87
C THR A 44 13.78 2.38 -2.23
N MET A 45 12.83 2.44 -1.28
CA MET A 45 12.32 1.25 -0.58
C MET A 45 11.54 0.31 -1.50
N LEU A 46 10.81 0.88 -2.46
CA LEU A 46 10.03 0.12 -3.46
C LEU A 46 10.87 -0.38 -4.63
N GLY A 47 12.15 0.00 -4.70
CA GLY A 47 13.03 -0.36 -5.82
C GLY A 47 12.66 0.33 -7.14
N VAL A 48 11.98 1.47 -7.10
CA VAL A 48 11.62 2.24 -8.31
C VAL A 48 12.57 3.42 -8.50
N SER A 49 12.94 3.68 -9.76
CA SER A 49 14.01 4.63 -10.08
C SER A 49 13.64 6.10 -9.85
N SER A 50 12.35 6.44 -9.80
CA SER A 50 11.89 7.82 -9.73
C SER A 50 10.87 8.04 -8.62
N ALA A 51 11.03 9.14 -7.89
CA ALA A 51 10.04 9.66 -6.96
C ALA A 51 8.73 10.04 -7.66
N ASN A 52 8.76 10.34 -8.97
CA ASN A 52 7.56 10.64 -9.73
C ASN A 52 6.67 9.39 -9.93
N THR A 53 7.28 8.21 -10.05
CA THR A 53 6.52 6.94 -10.11
C THR A 53 5.68 6.74 -8.85
N VAL A 54 6.26 7.03 -7.68
CA VAL A 54 5.54 6.96 -6.40
C VAL A 54 4.38 7.96 -6.34
N LYS A 55 4.56 9.17 -6.89
CA LYS A 55 3.47 10.17 -6.97
C LYS A 55 2.35 9.72 -7.90
N ASN A 56 2.68 9.13 -9.05
CA ASN A 56 1.66 8.59 -9.96
C ASN A 56 0.87 7.44 -9.29
N TRP A 57 1.55 6.59 -8.50
CA TRP A 57 0.87 5.53 -7.75
C TRP A 57 0.02 6.08 -6.60
N LEU A 58 0.45 7.17 -5.96
CA LEU A 58 -0.37 7.90 -5.00
C LEU A 58 -1.66 8.42 -5.64
N GLU A 59 -1.58 9.03 -6.82
CA GLU A 59 -2.76 9.45 -7.59
C GLU A 59 -3.66 8.26 -7.96
N GLY A 60 -3.06 7.09 -8.18
CA GLY A 60 -3.76 5.82 -8.37
C GLY A 60 -4.30 5.16 -7.09
N GLY A 61 -4.16 5.79 -5.92
CA GLY A 61 -4.73 5.30 -4.65
C GLY A 61 -3.91 4.21 -3.93
N TRP A 62 -2.63 4.03 -4.26
CA TRP A 62 -1.81 2.98 -3.65
C TRP A 62 -1.36 3.28 -2.22
N PHE A 63 -1.42 4.54 -1.79
CA PHE A 63 -0.97 4.99 -0.46
C PHE A 63 -2.11 5.75 0.25
N PRO A 64 -3.08 5.03 0.84
CA PRO A 64 -4.29 5.63 1.42
C PRO A 64 -4.02 6.53 2.64
N GLY A 65 -2.92 6.30 3.36
CA GLY A 65 -2.49 7.10 4.51
C GLY A 65 -1.51 8.23 4.15
N ALA A 66 -1.15 8.38 2.88
CA ALA A 66 -0.26 9.47 2.46
C ALA A 66 -0.91 10.85 2.62
N TYR A 67 -0.12 11.84 3.01
CA TYR A 67 -0.60 13.20 3.27
C TYR A 67 0.42 14.26 2.88
N GLN A 68 -0.02 15.49 2.65
CA GLN A 68 0.86 16.64 2.44
C GLN A 68 1.12 17.37 3.76
N THR A 69 2.37 17.81 3.96
CA THR A 69 2.70 18.77 5.02
C THR A 69 2.20 20.17 4.67
N ALA A 70 2.20 21.09 5.63
CA ALA A 70 1.87 22.50 5.38
C ALA A 70 2.72 23.16 4.27
N GLY A 71 3.93 22.63 4.02
CA GLY A 71 4.81 23.08 2.93
C GLY A 71 4.56 22.40 1.57
N GLY A 72 3.50 21.61 1.41
CA GLY A 72 3.16 20.92 0.15
C GLY A 72 3.99 19.68 -0.15
N HIS A 73 4.79 19.19 0.80
CA HIS A 73 5.58 17.98 0.62
C HIS A 73 4.79 16.74 1.01
N TRP A 74 4.75 15.75 0.12
CA TRP A 74 4.14 14.45 0.40
C TRP A 74 4.93 13.64 1.42
N ARG A 75 4.19 13.00 2.31
CA ARG A 75 4.65 12.08 3.34
C ARG A 75 3.87 10.77 3.24
N PHE A 76 4.62 9.67 3.31
CA PHE A 76 4.12 8.32 3.13
C PHE A 76 4.35 7.55 4.43
N PRO A 77 3.29 7.05 5.09
CA PRO A 77 3.44 6.15 6.22
C PRO A 77 4.30 4.95 5.83
N LEU A 78 5.15 4.48 6.75
CA LEU A 78 6.00 3.30 6.49
C LEU A 78 5.15 2.07 6.17
N GLU A 79 4.06 1.87 6.91
CA GLU A 79 3.13 0.74 6.72
C GLU A 79 2.51 0.71 5.32
N ASP A 80 2.15 1.86 4.75
CA ASP A 80 1.63 1.94 3.39
C ASP A 80 2.69 1.52 2.36
N VAL A 81 3.93 1.98 2.55
CA VAL A 81 5.04 1.63 1.64
C VAL A 81 5.38 0.14 1.73
N GLU A 82 5.38 -0.43 2.93
CA GLU A 82 5.55 -1.88 3.14
C GLU A 82 4.41 -2.69 2.53
N ALA A 83 3.16 -2.24 2.68
CA ALA A 83 1.99 -2.88 2.08
C ALA A 83 2.09 -2.90 0.54
N VAL A 84 2.51 -1.77 -0.07
CA VAL A 84 2.74 -1.70 -1.52
C VAL A 84 3.88 -2.64 -1.93
N ARG A 85 4.97 -2.68 -1.17
CA ARG A 85 6.09 -3.60 -1.44
C ARG A 85 5.63 -5.06 -1.44
N SER A 86 4.92 -5.48 -0.40
CA SER A 86 4.37 -6.84 -0.28
C SER A 86 3.47 -7.17 -1.46
N ARG A 87 2.59 -6.25 -1.86
CA ARG A 87 1.72 -6.42 -3.04
C ARG A 87 2.52 -6.59 -4.35
N LEU A 88 3.63 -5.87 -4.52
CA LEU A 88 4.51 -6.01 -5.69
C LEU A 88 5.26 -7.34 -5.70
N GLU A 89 5.67 -7.84 -4.54
CA GLU A 89 6.27 -9.16 -4.38
C GLU A 89 5.25 -10.25 -4.75
N ASP A 90 4.02 -10.18 -4.24
CA ASP A 90 2.93 -11.11 -4.60
C ASP A 90 2.61 -11.10 -6.11
N LEU A 91 2.61 -9.91 -6.74
CA LEU A 91 2.42 -9.77 -8.18
C LEU A 91 3.54 -10.44 -8.98
N ARG A 92 4.79 -10.27 -8.54
CA ARG A 92 5.96 -10.90 -9.16
C ARG A 92 5.92 -12.41 -9.02
N ASP A 93 5.56 -12.90 -7.85
CA ASP A 93 5.44 -14.32 -7.57
C ASP A 93 4.36 -14.97 -8.43
N ARG A 94 3.20 -14.32 -8.60
CA ARG A 94 2.17 -14.77 -9.55
C ARG A 94 2.66 -14.79 -10.98
N ASN A 95 3.24 -13.67 -11.45
CA ASN A 95 3.75 -13.56 -12.81
C ASN A 95 4.84 -14.60 -13.12
N SER A 96 5.71 -14.91 -12.16
CA SER A 96 6.77 -15.92 -12.33
C SER A 96 6.26 -17.36 -12.37
N ARG A 97 5.12 -17.65 -11.74
CA ARG A 97 4.47 -18.97 -11.78
C ARG A 97 3.81 -19.30 -13.12
N SER A 98 3.76 -18.36 -14.06
CA SER A 98 3.16 -18.56 -15.40
C SER A 98 1.74 -19.11 -15.33
N ASP A 99 0.89 -18.57 -14.44
CA ASP A 99 -0.56 -18.84 -14.43
C ASP A 99 -1.33 -18.03 -15.50
N LEU A 100 -0.59 -17.54 -16.51
CA LEU A 100 -1.15 -16.97 -17.73
C LEU A 100 -1.61 -18.11 -18.62
N THR A 101 -2.66 -18.82 -18.23
CA THR A 101 -3.53 -19.37 -19.27
C THR A 101 -4.06 -18.16 -20.02
N PRO A 102 -3.82 -18.04 -21.34
CA PRO A 102 -4.56 -17.06 -22.12
C PRO A 102 -6.02 -17.19 -21.72
N VAL A 103 -6.70 -16.07 -21.43
CA VAL A 103 -8.15 -16.07 -21.61
C VAL A 103 -8.35 -16.68 -22.98
N ASP A 104 -9.10 -17.78 -23.06
CA ASP A 104 -9.63 -18.24 -24.34
C ASP A 104 -10.44 -17.06 -24.88
N CYS A 105 -9.76 -16.22 -25.66
CA CYS A 105 -10.38 -15.29 -26.57
C CYS A 105 -11.00 -16.19 -27.63
N GLY A 106 -12.09 -16.88 -27.25
CA GLY A 106 -12.86 -17.71 -28.14
C GLY A 106 -13.16 -16.84 -29.34
N ASP A 107 -12.64 -17.27 -30.49
CA ASP A 107 -12.86 -16.63 -31.77
C ASP A 107 -14.34 -16.79 -32.11
N ALA A 108 -15.17 -15.94 -31.50
CA ALA A 108 -16.58 -15.77 -31.83
C ALA A 108 -16.68 -14.87 -33.07
N SER A 109 -15.95 -15.24 -34.11
CA SER A 109 -16.12 -14.73 -35.47
C SER A 109 -16.63 -15.87 -36.36
N ALA A 110 -17.60 -16.65 -35.86
CA ALA A 110 -18.38 -17.55 -36.68
C ALA A 110 -19.73 -16.90 -37.02
N ASP A 111 -19.97 -16.76 -38.32
CA ASP A 111 -21.24 -16.48 -38.99
C ASP A 111 -21.92 -15.12 -38.76
N LEU A 112 -21.46 -14.12 -39.52
CA LEU A 112 -22.38 -13.13 -40.07
C LEU A 112 -22.84 -13.62 -41.46
N PRO A 113 -24.12 -13.97 -41.66
CA PRO A 113 -24.61 -14.31 -42.98
C PRO A 113 -24.58 -13.06 -43.85
N LEU A 114 -23.80 -13.11 -44.93
CA LEU A 114 -23.91 -12.14 -46.02
C LEU A 114 -25.32 -12.27 -46.62
N SER A 115 -26.12 -11.22 -46.47
CA SER A 115 -27.38 -11.01 -47.21
C SER A 115 -27.20 -9.89 -48.20
#